data_AF-A0A7Y5Q0Y5-F1
#
_entry.id   AF-A0A7Y5Q0Y5-F1
#
_cell.length_a   1.000
_cell.length_b   1.000
_cell.length_c   1.000
_cell.angle_alpha   90.00
_cell.angle_beta   90.00
_cell.angle_gamma   90.00
#
_symmetry.space_group_name_H-M   'P 1'
#
loop_
_entity.id
_entity.type
_entity.pdbx_description
1 polymer ?
#
loop_
_entity_poly.entity_id
_entity_poly.type
_entity_poly.pdbx_seq_one_letter_code
_entity_poly.pdbx_strand_id
1 'polypeptide(L)'
;MIHKSFARHDAERLLPLVRSIGREIEERTRTAAELVERLTRLSAAAPDDRDEVTRLESELSTARRELRRAEKELENLGCSLDGDHPLRVLFPGSGETFAWEGPLDRTTFYRRLGERAAS
;
A
#
# COMPACT_ATOMS: atom_id res chain seq x y z
N MET A 1 -10.62 -19.48 0.93
CA MET A 1 -10.58 -18.27 0.09
C MET A 1 -10.05 -18.69 -1.27
N ILE A 2 -10.76 -18.43 -2.38
CA ILE A 2 -10.29 -18.85 -3.71
C ILE A 2 -9.15 -17.92 -4.10
N HIS A 3 -7.91 -18.41 -4.12
CA HIS A 3 -6.78 -17.64 -4.63
C HIS A 3 -6.90 -17.58 -6.14
N LYS A 4 -7.30 -16.42 -6.66
CA LYS A 4 -7.29 -16.14 -8.09
C LYS A 4 -5.84 -16.18 -8.54
N SER A 5 -5.49 -17.07 -9.47
CA SER A 5 -4.16 -17.07 -10.08
C SER A 5 -4.19 -16.30 -11.40
N PHE A 6 -3.15 -15.52 -11.64
CA PHE A 6 -3.00 -14.72 -12.86
C PHE A 6 -2.06 -15.43 -13.84
N ALA A 7 -2.49 -15.49 -15.10
CA ALA A 7 -1.52 -15.58 -16.19
C ALA A 7 -0.79 -14.24 -16.31
N ARG A 8 0.48 -14.26 -16.73
CA ARG A 8 1.31 -13.05 -16.85
C ARG A 8 0.64 -11.91 -17.63
N HIS A 9 0.01 -12.24 -18.76
CA HIS A 9 -0.71 -11.27 -19.59
C HIS A 9 -1.90 -10.63 -18.86
N ASP A 10 -2.60 -11.38 -18.01
CA ASP A 10 -3.72 -10.83 -17.23
C ASP A 10 -3.23 -9.91 -16.10
N ALA A 11 -2.10 -10.24 -15.48
CA ALA A 11 -1.43 -9.35 -14.52
C ALA A 11 -0.95 -8.05 -15.20
N GLU A 12 -0.38 -8.14 -16.40
CA GLU A 12 0.02 -7.00 -17.23
C GLU A 12 -1.15 -6.04 -17.53
N ARG A 13 -2.35 -6.58 -17.80
CA ARG A 13 -3.55 -5.77 -18.05
C ARG A 13 -4.07 -5.03 -16.82
N LEU A 14 -3.82 -5.56 -15.61
CA LEU A 14 -4.24 -4.93 -14.36
C LEU A 14 -3.29 -3.82 -13.89
N LEU A 15 -2.08 -3.73 -14.48
CA LEU A 15 -1.07 -2.77 -14.05
C LEU A 15 -1.55 -1.31 -13.96
N PRO A 16 -2.30 -0.75 -14.92
CA PRO A 16 -2.72 0.65 -14.82
C PRO A 16 -3.58 0.91 -13.58
N LEU A 17 -4.49 -0.02 -13.27
CA LEU A 17 -5.35 0.07 -12.10
C LEU A 17 -4.55 -0.14 -10.80
N VAL A 18 -3.72 -1.18 -10.76
CA VAL A 18 -2.86 -1.48 -9.60
C VAL A 18 -1.90 -0.32 -9.30
N ARG A 19 -1.41 0.38 -10.33
CA ARG A 19 -0.61 1.61 -10.17
C ARG A 19 -1.41 2.75 -9.55
N SER A 20 -2.64 2.95 -10.00
CA SER A 20 -3.51 3.98 -9.42
C SER A 20 -3.75 3.72 -7.95
N ILE A 21 -4.06 2.47 -7.59
CA ILE A 21 -4.28 2.08 -6.19
C ILE A 21 -2.98 2.16 -5.38
N GLY A 22 -1.84 1.75 -5.95
CA GLY A 22 -0.53 1.88 -5.34
C GLY A 22 -0.14 3.34 -5.03
N ARG A 23 -0.48 4.29 -5.92
CA ARG A 23 -0.31 5.74 -5.69
C ARG A 23 -1.14 6.20 -4.51
N GLU A 24 -2.41 5.81 -4.49
CA GLU A 24 -3.29 6.18 -3.39
C GLU A 24 -2.77 5.62 -2.05
N ILE A 25 -2.33 4.37 -2.02
CA ILE A 25 -1.73 3.75 -0.82
C ILE A 25 -0.50 4.53 -0.36
N GLU A 26 0.42 4.88 -1.27
CA GLU A 26 1.62 5.66 -0.92
C GLU A 26 1.23 7.05 -0.35
N GLU A 27 0.34 7.76 -1.04
CA GLU A 27 -0.12 9.09 -0.65
C GLU A 27 -0.79 9.05 0.73
N ARG A 28 -1.73 8.12 0.98
CA ARG A 28 -2.41 8.01 2.28
C ARG A 28 -1.47 7.56 3.39
N THR A 29 -0.51 6.68 3.09
CA THR A 29 0.52 6.26 4.05
C THR A 29 1.37 7.46 4.48
N ARG A 30 1.80 8.28 3.51
CA ARG A 30 2.57 9.50 3.78
C ARG A 30 1.75 10.49 4.60
N THR A 31 0.51 10.78 4.19
CA THR A 31 -0.39 11.67 4.95
C THR A 31 -0.61 11.19 6.38
N ALA A 32 -0.82 9.88 6.60
CA ALA A 32 -0.99 9.34 7.94
C ALA A 32 0.28 9.51 8.79
N ALA A 33 1.47 9.32 8.22
CA ALA A 33 2.74 9.53 8.90
C ALA A 33 2.95 11.01 9.28
N GLU A 34 2.67 11.93 8.36
CA GLU A 34 2.75 13.39 8.60
C GLU A 34 1.78 13.84 9.70
N LEU A 35 0.55 13.32 9.71
CA LEU A 35 -0.44 13.62 10.74
C LEU A 35 -0.02 13.09 12.12
N VAL A 36 0.54 11.89 12.20
CA VAL A 36 1.10 11.35 13.44
C VAL A 36 2.25 12.23 13.95
N GLU A 37 3.17 12.61 13.07
CA GLU A 37 4.28 13.50 13.44
C GLU A 37 3.80 14.86 13.94
N ARG A 38 2.78 15.43 13.28
CA ARG A 38 2.17 16.69 13.70
C ARG A 38 1.45 16.57 15.04
N LEU A 39 0.72 15.48 15.28
CA LEU A 39 0.13 15.19 16.59
C LEU A 39 1.20 15.09 17.68
N THR A 40 2.28 14.35 17.44
CA THR A 40 3.39 14.23 18.40
C THR A 40 4.02 15.59 18.72
N ARG A 41 4.26 16.44 17.71
CA ARG A 41 4.77 17.80 17.93
C ARG A 41 3.79 18.67 18.70
N LEU A 42 2.50 18.62 18.36
CA LEU A 42 1.46 19.41 19.02
C LEU A 42 1.30 19.02 20.49
N SER A 43 1.26 17.72 20.79
CA SER A 43 1.19 17.23 22.16
C SER A 43 2.39 17.65 23.02
N ALA A 44 3.56 17.86 22.40
CA ALA A 44 4.75 18.35 23.09
C ALA A 44 4.77 19.88 23.25
N ALA A 45 4.28 20.64 22.27
CA ALA A 45 4.36 22.10 22.24
C ALA A 45 3.17 22.81 22.88
N ALA A 46 1.96 22.26 22.74
CA ALA A 46 0.71 22.86 23.19
C ALA A 46 -0.30 21.76 23.61
N PRO A 47 -0.07 21.10 24.76
CA PRO A 47 -0.89 19.98 25.22
C PRO A 47 -2.36 20.34 25.49
N ASP A 48 -2.66 21.63 25.67
CA ASP A 48 -4.01 22.13 25.94
C ASP A 48 -4.78 22.54 24.66
N ASP A 49 -4.16 22.45 23.48
CA ASP A 49 -4.80 22.76 22.18
C ASP A 49 -5.69 21.59 21.71
N ARG A 50 -6.76 21.34 22.47
CA ARG A 50 -7.66 20.20 22.28
C ARG A 50 -8.40 20.23 20.95
N ASP A 51 -8.68 21.41 20.43
CA ASP A 51 -9.41 21.58 19.17
C ASP A 51 -8.54 21.14 17.99
N GLU A 52 -7.28 21.57 17.95
CA GLU A 52 -6.34 21.14 16.91
C GLU A 52 -5.99 19.65 17.04
N VAL A 53 -5.82 19.13 18.27
CA VAL A 53 -5.64 17.68 18.49
C VAL A 53 -6.81 16.89 17.92
N THR A 54 -8.05 17.27 18.27
CA THR A 54 -9.26 16.58 17.79
C THR A 54 -9.36 16.61 16.27
N ARG A 55 -9.00 17.74 15.64
CA ARG A 55 -8.97 17.88 14.19
C ARG A 55 -7.99 16.91 13.54
N LEU A 56 -6.74 16.88 14.02
CA LEU A 56 -5.70 16.02 13.48
C LEU A 56 -5.99 14.53 13.70
N GLU A 57 -6.59 14.16 14.83
CA GLU A 57 -7.05 12.79 15.08
C GLU A 57 -8.15 12.36 14.10
N SER A 58 -9.09 13.26 13.78
CA SER A 58 -10.14 13.02 12.79
C SER A 58 -9.57 12.84 11.38
N GLU A 59 -8.62 13.70 10.98
CA GLU A 59 -7.90 13.60 9.72
C GLU A 59 -7.11 12.27 9.64
N LEU A 60 -6.43 11.87 10.72
CA LEU A 60 -5.69 10.62 10.80
C LEU A 60 -6.61 9.40 10.70
N SER A 61 -7.75 9.43 11.38
CA SER A 61 -8.78 8.39 11.30
C SER A 61 -9.31 8.23 9.88
N THR A 62 -9.51 9.35 9.19
CA THR A 62 -9.94 9.40 7.79
C THR A 62 -8.86 8.80 6.87
N ALA A 63 -7.61 9.27 6.97
CA ALA A 63 -6.49 8.76 6.18
C ALA A 63 -6.32 7.23 6.35
N ARG A 64 -6.39 6.73 7.58
CA ARG A 64 -6.33 5.29 7.89
C ARG A 64 -7.50 4.48 7.31
N ARG A 65 -8.71 5.06 7.31
CA ARG A 65 -9.88 4.39 6.73
C ARG A 65 -9.74 4.25 5.21
N GLU A 66 -9.26 5.30 4.56
CA GLU A 66 -9.08 5.34 3.12
C GLU A 66 -7.91 4.43 2.68
N LEU A 67 -6.82 4.39 3.45
CA LEU A 67 -5.75 3.41 3.25
C LEU A 67 -6.27 1.97 3.26
N ARG A 68 -7.07 1.60 4.28
CA ARG A 68 -7.68 0.27 4.36
C ARG A 68 -8.63 -0.03 3.19
N ARG A 69 -9.30 1.00 2.64
CA ARG A 69 -10.16 0.83 1.45
C ARG A 69 -9.32 0.52 0.22
N ALA A 70 -8.24 1.27 -0.01
CA ALA A 70 -7.34 1.03 -1.13
C ALA A 70 -6.66 -0.36 -1.04
N GLU A 71 -6.24 -0.77 0.16
CA GLU A 71 -5.74 -2.14 0.41
C GLU A 71 -6.81 -3.20 0.09
N LYS A 72 -8.06 -2.98 0.50
CA LYS A 72 -9.19 -3.87 0.19
C LYS A 72 -9.46 -3.98 -1.31
N GLU A 73 -9.30 -2.88 -2.05
CA GLU A 73 -9.44 -2.88 -3.50
C GLU A 73 -8.37 -3.75 -4.17
N LEU A 74 -7.11 -3.70 -3.71
CA LEU A 74 -6.08 -4.64 -4.16
C LEU A 74 -6.43 -6.10 -3.86
N GLU A 75 -6.89 -6.38 -2.63
CA GLU A 75 -7.33 -7.73 -2.24
C GLU A 75 -8.47 -8.24 -3.13
N ASN A 76 -9.46 -7.38 -3.42
CA ASN A 76 -10.60 -7.71 -4.28
C ASN A 76 -10.17 -7.97 -5.72
N LEU A 77 -9.11 -7.32 -6.19
CA LEU A 77 -8.49 -7.62 -7.47
C LEU A 77 -7.76 -8.98 -7.44
N GLY A 78 -7.50 -9.56 -6.27
CA GLY A 78 -6.72 -10.80 -6.11
C GLY A 78 -5.22 -10.54 -5.94
N CYS A 79 -4.83 -9.28 -5.69
CA CYS A 79 -3.45 -8.87 -5.44
C CYS A 79 -3.23 -8.64 -3.94
N SER A 80 -1.98 -8.56 -3.50
CA SER A 80 -1.65 -8.18 -2.11
C SER A 80 -0.44 -7.25 -2.09
N LEU A 81 -0.23 -6.53 -0.98
CA LEU A 81 1.05 -5.87 -0.73
C LEU A 81 2.09 -6.88 -0.25
N ASP A 82 3.36 -6.61 -0.53
CA ASP A 82 4.49 -7.32 0.07
C ASP A 82 4.69 -6.81 1.51
N GLY A 83 4.71 -7.74 2.48
CA GLY A 83 4.89 -7.40 3.89
C GLY A 83 6.27 -6.82 4.21
N ASP A 84 7.29 -7.20 3.42
CA ASP A 84 8.65 -6.71 3.58
C ASP A 84 8.90 -5.41 2.78
N HIS A 85 8.03 -5.12 1.80
CA HIS A 85 8.14 -3.98 0.90
C HIS A 85 6.76 -3.33 0.67
N PRO A 86 6.35 -2.36 1.52
CA PRO A 86 4.95 -1.90 1.63
C PRO A 86 4.36 -1.22 0.38
N LEU A 87 5.16 -0.92 -0.65
CA LEU A 87 4.70 -0.37 -1.94
C LEU A 87 4.82 -1.36 -3.10
N ARG A 88 5.29 -2.58 -2.82
CA ARG A 88 5.39 -3.64 -3.81
C ARG A 88 4.09 -4.43 -3.82
N VAL A 89 3.49 -4.60 -5.01
CA VAL A 89 2.25 -5.37 -5.19
C VAL A 89 2.59 -6.76 -5.72
N LEU A 90 2.01 -7.78 -5.11
CA LEU A 90 2.15 -9.18 -5.45
C LEU A 90 0.93 -9.67 -6.24
N PHE A 91 1.19 -10.30 -7.37
CA PHE A 91 0.21 -10.99 -8.20
C PHE A 91 0.43 -12.50 -8.05
N PRO A 92 -0.49 -13.24 -7.42
CA PRO A 92 -0.41 -14.69 -7.35
C PRO A 92 -0.57 -15.30 -8.74
N GLY A 93 0.42 -16.05 -9.23
CA GLY A 93 0.36 -16.81 -10.47
C GLY A 93 0.25 -18.31 -10.22
N SER A 94 0.07 -19.09 -11.29
CA SER A 94 0.02 -20.55 -11.22
C SER A 94 1.44 -21.13 -11.06
N GLY A 95 1.92 -21.22 -9.82
CA GLY A 95 3.25 -21.76 -9.49
C GLY A 95 4.37 -20.73 -9.39
N GLU A 96 4.10 -19.46 -9.70
CA GLU A 96 5.02 -18.33 -9.49
C GLU A 96 4.24 -17.10 -8.98
N THR A 97 4.86 -16.25 -8.16
CA THR A 97 4.29 -14.95 -7.77
C THR A 97 5.02 -13.85 -8.51
N PHE A 98 4.28 -13.01 -9.24
CA PHE A 98 4.85 -11.83 -9.87
C PHE A 98 4.86 -10.68 -8.89
N ALA A 99 5.97 -9.97 -8.80
CA ALA A 99 6.06 -8.75 -8.03
C ALA A 99 6.09 -7.56 -8.98
N TRP A 100 5.32 -6.54 -8.63
CA TRP A 100 5.48 -5.22 -9.19
C TRP A 100 6.10 -4.33 -8.12
N GLU A 101 7.36 -3.95 -8.33
CA GLU A 101 8.09 -2.97 -7.53
C GLU A 101 8.67 -1.92 -8.46
N GLY A 102 8.43 -0.65 -8.15
CA GLY A 102 9.08 0.44 -8.81
C GLY A 102 8.50 1.78 -8.36
N PRO A 103 9.21 2.89 -8.64
CA PRO A 103 8.58 4.19 -8.66
C PRO A 103 7.28 4.08 -9.48
N LEU A 104 6.16 4.63 -9.02
CA LEU A 104 4.86 4.56 -9.74
C LEU A 104 4.92 5.24 -11.13
N ASP A 105 6.06 5.83 -11.44
CA ASP A 105 6.56 6.48 -12.64
C ASP A 105 7.48 5.60 -13.53
N ARG A 106 7.95 4.40 -13.10
CA ARG A 106 8.73 3.46 -13.95
C ARG A 106 8.01 2.12 -14.19
N THR A 107 8.03 1.67 -15.44
CA THR A 107 7.29 0.51 -16.00
C THR A 107 8.19 -0.68 -16.27
N THR A 108 8.56 -1.45 -15.25
CA THR A 108 9.11 -2.80 -15.46
C THR A 108 8.71 -3.72 -14.33
N PHE A 109 8.25 -4.93 -14.68
CA PHE A 109 8.14 -6.04 -13.73
C PHE A 109 9.54 -6.47 -13.30
N TYR A 110 9.74 -6.68 -12.00
CA TYR A 110 10.85 -7.48 -11.53
C TYR A 110 10.30 -8.86 -11.14
N ARG A 111 10.81 -9.91 -11.79
CA ARG A 111 10.56 -11.28 -11.34
C ARG A 111 11.11 -11.40 -9.92
N ARG A 112 10.30 -11.82 -8.94
CA ARG A 112 10.82 -12.34 -7.67
C ARG A 112 11.67 -13.57 -8.05
N LEU A 113 12.99 -13.40 -8.15
CA LEU A 113 13.89 -14.54 -8.02
C LEU A 113 13.57 -15.08 -6.63
N GLY A 114 12.96 -16.27 -6.59
CA GLY A 114 12.64 -16.93 -5.33
C GLY A 114 13.85 -16.81 -4.40
N GLU A 115 13.60 -16.40 -3.17
CA GLU A 115 14.57 -16.62 -2.12
C GLU A 115 15.01 -18.06 -2.26
N ARG A 116 16.30 -18.24 -2.60
CA ARG A 116 16.92 -19.55 -2.58
C ARG A 116 16.56 -20.11 -1.20
N ALA A 117 15.92 -21.27 -1.18
CA ALA A 117 15.84 -22.08 0.02
C ALA A 117 17.24 -22.06 0.64
N ALA A 118 17.35 -21.42 1.81
CA ALA A 118 18.58 -21.42 2.58
C ALA A 118 18.94 -22.89 2.79
N SER A 119 20.14 -23.23 2.33
CA SER A 119 20.73 -24.57 2.39
C SER A 119 20.96 -25.02 3.83
#